data_AF-A0AAN9PEA0-F1
#
_entry.id   AF-A0AAN9PEA0-F1
#
_cell.length_a   1.000
_cell.length_b   1.000
_cell.length_c   1.000
_cell.angle_alpha   90.00
_cell.angle_beta   90.00
_cell.angle_gamma   90.00
#
_symmetry.space_group_name_H-M   'P 1'
#
loop_
_entity.id
_entity.type
_entity.pdbx_description
1 polymer ?
#
loop_
_entity_poly.entity_id
_entity_poly.type
_entity_poly.pdbx_seq_one_letter_code
_entity_poly.pdbx_strand_id
1 'polypeptide(L)'
;MIGWEDVYKVVVAVVPLYVALVLGYGSVRWWNIFNKEQCDAINRLVCYFTLPLFVFEFTAHIDPFKMDYMFIAADTMSKIIIVLVLALWAKCSTKGSFCWSITSYSLCTLTNALVVGVPMVKPMYGPLGVDLVVQSSVVQAIIWLTLLLFILEFRRTRIEGMTTTFQPKSKPKPIIVINNNNLGGGGGKDVEVATNLNEEFILEDNNSDSASSRLPFCKLMKHVWLKLVMNPNSYGCVIGISWAFISNRWNLEMPSMVDGSIQIMSKAGMGTAMFGMGIFMALQEKLIACGPSLTVYGLVLKFIAGPAAMAISAIAVGLHGDVFRVAIIQAAVPQSITSFIYAKEYGLHPEVLSTAVIFGMIVSLPVSVAYYAVLEFIH
;
A
#
# COMPACT_ATOMS: atom_id res chain seq x y z
N MET A 1 -12.06 31.42 5.85
CA MET A 1 -10.90 31.70 6.71
C MET A 1 -10.95 30.68 7.81
N ILE A 2 -10.21 29.58 7.61
CA ILE A 2 -9.94 28.55 8.61
C ILE A 2 -9.69 29.21 9.97
N GLY A 3 -10.58 28.90 10.90
CA GLY A 3 -10.34 29.24 12.30
C GLY A 3 -9.20 28.38 12.83
N TRP A 4 -8.47 28.87 13.83
CA TRP A 4 -7.62 28.01 14.66
C TRP A 4 -8.40 26.81 15.21
N GLU A 5 -9.71 26.94 15.35
CA GLU A 5 -10.63 25.87 15.71
C GLU A 5 -10.67 24.71 14.70
N ASP A 6 -10.60 24.97 13.38
CA ASP A 6 -10.68 23.91 12.38
C ASP A 6 -9.36 23.15 12.27
N VAL A 7 -8.22 23.85 12.36
CA VAL A 7 -6.91 23.21 12.51
C VAL A 7 -6.87 22.38 13.79
N TYR A 8 -7.41 22.90 14.89
CA TYR A 8 -7.50 22.16 16.16
C TYR A 8 -8.33 20.89 16.00
N LYS A 9 -9.49 20.92 15.34
CA LYS A 9 -10.32 19.72 15.07
C LYS A 9 -9.54 18.66 14.28
N VAL A 10 -8.77 19.06 13.27
CA VAL A 10 -7.91 18.14 12.49
C VAL A 10 -6.85 17.51 13.39
N VAL A 11 -6.14 18.33 14.17
CA VAL A 11 -5.11 17.84 15.09
C VAL A 11 -5.71 16.88 16.11
N VAL A 12 -6.87 17.20 16.68
CA VAL A 12 -7.59 16.34 17.63
C VAL A 12 -7.98 15.00 17.00
N ALA A 13 -8.41 14.98 15.74
CA ALA A 13 -8.76 13.74 15.05
C ALA A 13 -7.55 12.87 14.73
N VAL A 14 -6.39 13.49 14.49
CA VAL A 14 -5.20 12.79 13.99
C VAL A 14 -4.24 12.39 15.11
N VAL A 15 -4.10 13.18 16.18
CA VAL A 15 -3.20 12.89 17.31
C VAL A 15 -3.38 11.47 17.89
N PRO A 16 -4.60 10.94 18.11
CA PRO A 16 -4.79 9.57 18.61
C PRO A 16 -4.14 8.50 17.73
N LEU A 17 -4.12 8.71 16.41
CA LEU A 17 -3.47 7.80 15.46
C LEU A 17 -1.95 7.80 15.64
N TYR A 18 -1.36 8.99 15.84
CA TYR A 18 0.07 9.13 16.09
C TYR A 18 0.47 8.62 17.48
N VAL A 19 -0.41 8.74 18.47
CA VAL A 19 -0.21 8.10 19.78
C VAL A 19 -0.10 6.57 19.60
N ALA A 20 -1.02 5.95 18.86
CA ALA A 20 -0.93 4.51 18.56
C ALA A 20 0.37 4.14 17.82
N LEU A 21 0.79 4.96 16.85
CA LEU A 21 2.06 4.79 16.15
C LEU A 21 3.27 4.87 17.08
N VAL A 22 3.33 5.87 17.97
CA VAL A 22 4.42 6.03 18.95
C VAL A 22 4.43 4.87 19.95
N LEU A 23 3.26 4.40 20.41
CA LEU A 23 3.16 3.22 21.26
C LEU A 23 3.68 1.97 20.55
N GLY A 24 3.34 1.77 19.28
CA GLY A 24 3.87 0.68 18.45
C GLY A 24 5.38 0.74 18.34
N TYR A 25 5.92 1.92 18.05
CA TYR A 25 7.36 2.13 17.97
C TYR A 25 8.07 1.88 19.31
N GLY A 26 7.56 2.47 20.39
CA GLY A 26 8.10 2.35 21.73
C GLY A 26 8.07 0.92 22.28
N SER A 27 7.01 0.17 21.95
CA SER A 27 6.87 -1.24 22.36
C SER A 27 8.01 -2.13 21.90
N VAL A 28 8.59 -1.84 20.73
CA VAL A 28 9.72 -2.60 20.19
C VAL A 28 11.04 -1.95 20.56
N ARG A 29 11.17 -0.62 20.40
CA ARG A 29 12.49 0.05 20.47
C ARG A 29 12.88 0.49 21.88
N TRP A 30 11.92 0.90 22.70
CA TRP A 30 12.19 1.49 24.03
C TRP A 30 11.89 0.51 25.15
N TRP A 31 10.75 -0.18 25.07
CA TRP A 31 10.30 -1.10 26.10
C TRP A 31 10.69 -2.55 25.84
N ASN A 32 11.13 -2.90 24.62
CA ASN A 32 11.48 -4.27 24.21
C ASN A 32 10.43 -5.32 24.63
N ILE A 33 9.14 -4.97 24.55
CA ILE A 33 8.02 -5.84 24.92
C ILE A 33 7.84 -6.96 23.89
N PHE A 34 8.02 -6.63 22.60
CA PHE A 34 7.78 -7.55 21.51
C PHE A 34 9.07 -7.95 20.79
N ASN A 35 9.23 -9.26 20.60
CA ASN A 35 10.25 -9.85 19.73
C ASN A 35 9.83 -9.77 18.24
N LYS A 36 10.78 -10.00 17.32
CA LYS A 36 10.50 -9.96 15.86
C LYS A 36 9.38 -10.90 15.42
N GLU A 37 9.33 -12.11 15.96
CA GLU A 37 8.27 -13.09 15.66
C GLU A 37 6.90 -12.63 16.15
N GLN A 38 6.85 -12.02 17.35
CA GLN A 38 5.61 -11.47 17.90
C GLN A 38 5.14 -10.25 17.08
N CYS A 39 6.07 -9.42 16.61
CA CYS A 39 5.76 -8.34 15.69
C CYS A 39 5.16 -8.84 14.37
N ASP A 40 5.69 -9.94 13.82
CA ASP A 40 5.12 -10.58 12.63
C ASP A 40 3.71 -11.10 12.90
N ALA A 41 3.49 -11.76 14.04
CA ALA A 41 2.17 -12.23 14.44
C ALA A 41 1.14 -11.09 14.58
N ILE A 42 1.54 -9.96 15.19
CA ILE A 42 0.70 -8.76 15.29
C ILE A 42 0.38 -8.21 13.90
N ASN A 43 1.37 -8.11 13.01
CA ASN A 43 1.16 -7.63 11.65
C ASN A 43 0.23 -8.56 10.86
N ARG A 44 0.32 -9.88 11.03
CA ARG A 44 -0.62 -10.83 10.43
C ARG A 44 -2.05 -10.64 10.95
N LEU A 45 -2.21 -10.45 12.27
CA LEU A 45 -3.52 -10.13 12.85
C LEU A 45 -4.11 -8.87 12.21
N VAL A 46 -3.31 -7.82 12.09
CA VAL A 46 -3.72 -6.55 11.49
C VAL A 46 -4.10 -6.73 10.02
N CYS A 47 -3.25 -7.38 9.24
CA CYS A 47 -3.44 -7.56 7.81
C CYS A 47 -4.60 -8.49 7.47
N TYR A 48 -4.80 -9.59 8.19
CA TYR A 48 -5.81 -10.58 7.80
C TYR A 48 -7.18 -10.36 8.44
N PHE A 49 -7.26 -9.69 9.58
CA PHE A 49 -8.52 -9.51 10.31
C PHE A 49 -8.95 -8.05 10.39
N THR A 50 -8.14 -7.19 11.01
CA THR A 50 -8.61 -5.83 11.33
C THR A 50 -8.68 -4.93 10.11
N LEU A 51 -7.65 -4.93 9.25
CA LEU A 51 -7.61 -4.09 8.05
C LEU A 51 -8.69 -4.45 7.01
N PRO A 52 -8.94 -5.73 6.67
CA PRO A 52 -9.94 -6.06 5.66
C PRO A 52 -11.35 -5.73 6.12
N LEU A 53 -11.66 -5.95 7.40
CA LEU A 53 -12.95 -5.57 7.98
C LEU A 53 -13.09 -4.05 8.10
N PHE A 54 -11.99 -3.35 8.37
CA PHE A 54 -11.93 -1.89 8.33
C PHE A 54 -12.22 -1.33 6.93
N VAL A 55 -11.56 -1.85 5.91
CA VAL A 55 -11.80 -1.49 4.51
C VAL A 55 -13.22 -1.85 4.10
N PHE A 56 -13.72 -3.01 4.51
CA PHE A 56 -15.10 -3.44 4.25
C PHE A 56 -16.11 -2.47 4.87
N GLU A 57 -15.95 -2.08 6.15
CA GLU A 57 -16.88 -1.14 6.81
C GLU A 57 -16.99 0.16 6.02
N PHE A 58 -15.87 0.75 5.61
CA PHE A 58 -15.89 1.97 4.81
C PHE A 58 -16.54 1.77 3.45
N THR A 59 -16.24 0.65 2.78
CA THR A 59 -16.70 0.41 1.41
C THR A 59 -18.18 0.03 1.35
N ALA A 60 -18.65 -0.73 2.34
CA ALA A 60 -20.03 -1.23 2.42
C ALA A 60 -21.07 -0.12 2.59
N HIS A 61 -20.67 1.03 3.14
CA HIS A 61 -21.55 2.17 3.40
C HIS A 61 -21.58 3.20 2.26
N ILE A 62 -20.79 3.02 1.20
CA ILE A 62 -20.86 3.90 0.02
C ILE A 62 -22.11 3.57 -0.79
N ASP A 63 -22.71 4.58 -1.44
CA ASP A 63 -23.66 4.39 -2.54
C ASP A 63 -22.89 4.36 -3.89
N PRO A 64 -22.67 3.18 -4.51
CA PRO A 64 -21.92 3.08 -5.76
C PRO A 64 -22.59 3.82 -6.93
N PHE A 65 -23.91 4.07 -6.84
CA PHE A 65 -24.66 4.74 -7.90
C PHE A 65 -24.52 6.27 -7.85
N LYS A 66 -24.09 6.82 -6.70
CA LYS A 66 -23.85 8.26 -6.49
C LYS A 66 -22.36 8.60 -6.39
N MET A 67 -21.50 7.76 -6.94
CA MET A 67 -20.07 8.07 -6.99
C MET A 67 -19.80 9.31 -7.83
N ASP A 68 -18.86 10.15 -7.40
CA ASP A 68 -18.49 11.36 -8.14
C ASP A 68 -17.56 10.97 -9.31
N TYR A 69 -18.15 10.86 -10.50
CA TYR A 69 -17.43 10.46 -11.70
C TYR A 69 -16.37 11.48 -12.13
N MET A 70 -16.56 12.77 -11.85
CA MET A 70 -15.59 13.81 -12.18
C MET A 70 -14.34 13.67 -11.30
N PHE A 71 -14.54 13.35 -10.02
CA PHE A 71 -13.46 13.06 -9.08
C PHE A 71 -12.67 11.81 -9.48
N ILE A 72 -13.35 10.72 -9.83
CA ILE A 72 -12.69 9.49 -10.30
C ILE A 72 -11.95 9.74 -11.62
N ALA A 73 -12.53 10.53 -12.52
CA ALA A 73 -11.88 10.92 -13.77
C ALA A 73 -10.62 11.77 -13.52
N ALA A 74 -10.67 12.72 -12.59
CA ALA A 74 -9.51 13.53 -12.21
C ALA A 74 -8.39 12.67 -11.59
N ASP A 75 -8.74 11.74 -10.69
CA ASP A 75 -7.78 10.80 -10.10
C ASP A 75 -7.13 9.92 -11.18
N THR A 76 -7.94 9.41 -12.12
CA THR A 76 -7.47 8.61 -13.25
C THR A 76 -6.55 9.40 -14.16
N MET A 77 -6.92 10.63 -14.49
CA MET A 77 -6.13 11.50 -15.35
C MET A 77 -4.80 11.90 -14.69
N SER A 78 -4.80 12.14 -13.38
CA SER A 78 -3.58 12.42 -12.60
C SER A 78 -2.56 11.30 -12.73
N LYS A 79 -3.03 10.05 -12.62
CA LYS A 79 -2.18 8.88 -12.77
C LYS A 79 -1.68 8.69 -14.19
N ILE A 80 -2.50 8.97 -15.20
CA ILE A 80 -2.08 8.94 -16.61
C ILE A 80 -1.00 10.00 -16.86
N ILE A 81 -1.18 11.23 -16.38
CA ILE A 81 -0.17 12.30 -16.49
C ILE A 81 1.14 11.86 -15.84
N ILE A 82 1.11 11.30 -14.63
CA ILE A 82 2.32 10.80 -13.95
C ILE A 82 2.99 9.71 -14.79
N VAL A 83 2.24 8.75 -15.33
CA VAL A 83 2.80 7.69 -16.20
C VAL A 83 3.45 8.27 -17.45
N LEU A 84 2.79 9.23 -18.13
CA LEU A 84 3.32 9.87 -19.32
C LEU A 84 4.62 10.65 -19.03
N VAL A 85 4.64 11.44 -17.95
CA VAL A 85 5.83 12.18 -17.52
C VAL A 85 6.97 11.23 -17.19
N LEU A 86 6.70 10.14 -16.47
CA LEU A 86 7.72 9.15 -16.10
C LEU A 86 8.21 8.33 -17.30
N ALA A 87 7.35 8.08 -18.29
CA ALA A 87 7.72 7.42 -19.54
C ALA A 87 8.60 8.32 -20.42
N LEU A 88 8.25 9.60 -20.52
CA LEU A 88 9.07 10.61 -21.21
C LEU A 88 10.42 10.78 -20.50
N TRP A 89 10.43 10.85 -19.16
CA TRP A 89 11.67 10.92 -18.39
C TRP A 89 12.55 9.68 -18.59
N ALA A 90 11.97 8.48 -18.59
CA ALA A 90 12.70 7.24 -18.87
C ALA A 90 13.28 7.17 -20.29
N LYS A 91 12.61 7.79 -21.27
CA LYS A 91 13.04 7.77 -22.68
C LYS A 91 14.04 8.88 -23.01
N CYS A 92 13.88 10.07 -22.41
CA CYS A 92 14.63 11.27 -22.78
C CYS A 92 15.79 11.60 -21.84
N SER A 93 15.84 11.02 -20.63
CA SER A 93 16.91 11.28 -19.67
C SER A 93 17.92 10.15 -19.61
N THR A 94 19.22 10.49 -19.63
CA THR A 94 20.32 9.54 -19.38
C THR A 94 20.31 8.95 -17.96
N LYS A 95 19.61 9.61 -17.03
CA LYS A 95 19.37 9.12 -15.65
C LYS A 95 18.05 8.36 -15.49
N GLY A 96 17.24 8.30 -16.54
CA GLY A 96 15.94 7.63 -16.53
C GLY A 96 16.10 6.11 -16.53
N SER A 97 15.47 5.45 -15.55
CA SER A 97 15.45 3.98 -15.48
C SER A 97 14.03 3.50 -15.26
N PHE A 98 13.65 2.41 -15.93
CA PHE A 98 12.35 1.77 -15.78
C PHE A 98 12.05 1.42 -14.30
N CYS A 99 13.05 0.97 -13.54
CA CYS A 99 12.92 0.72 -12.11
C CYS A 99 12.60 2.00 -11.33
N TRP A 100 13.28 3.10 -11.64
CA TRP A 100 13.01 4.39 -11.02
C TRP A 100 11.64 4.91 -11.40
N SER A 101 11.17 4.73 -12.64
CA SER A 101 9.80 5.10 -13.02
C SER A 101 8.74 4.37 -12.19
N ILE A 102 8.87 3.06 -11.94
CA ILE A 102 7.91 2.34 -11.09
C ILE A 102 7.96 2.85 -9.64
N THR A 103 9.16 3.12 -9.13
CA THR A 103 9.39 3.64 -7.77
C THR A 103 8.76 5.01 -7.61
N SER A 104 9.01 5.92 -8.56
CA SER A 104 8.46 7.27 -8.57
C SER A 104 6.94 7.27 -8.75
N TYR A 105 6.39 6.38 -9.60
CA TYR A 105 4.95 6.20 -9.71
C TYR A 105 4.34 5.76 -8.38
N SER A 106 4.96 4.77 -7.73
CA SER A 106 4.54 4.29 -6.40
C SER A 106 4.55 5.41 -5.37
N LEU A 107 5.62 6.21 -5.32
CA LEU A 107 5.76 7.37 -4.42
C LEU A 107 4.71 8.46 -4.66
N CYS A 108 4.33 8.73 -5.91
CA CYS A 108 3.33 9.75 -6.21
C CYS A 108 1.89 9.27 -5.93
N THR A 109 1.59 7.97 -6.13
CA THR A 109 0.19 7.50 -6.26
C THR A 109 -0.32 6.65 -5.10
N LEU A 110 0.55 5.91 -4.39
CA LEU A 110 0.09 4.94 -3.37
C LEU A 110 -0.03 5.57 -1.98
N THR A 111 -1.16 6.22 -1.72
CA THR A 111 -1.50 6.85 -0.43
C THR A 111 -2.07 5.84 0.58
N ASN A 112 -1.96 6.15 1.87
CA ASN A 112 -2.68 5.49 2.97
C ASN A 112 -4.03 6.18 3.21
N ALA A 113 -4.89 6.17 2.19
CA ALA A 113 -6.12 6.95 2.14
C ALA A 113 -7.10 6.65 3.29
N LEU A 114 -7.33 5.38 3.63
CA LEU A 114 -8.36 5.03 4.61
C LEU A 114 -7.90 5.23 6.06
N VAL A 115 -6.69 4.79 6.42
CA VAL A 115 -6.22 4.85 7.81
C VAL A 115 -5.85 6.28 8.24
N VAL A 116 -5.25 7.06 7.33
CA VAL A 116 -4.82 8.44 7.62
C VAL A 116 -5.74 9.47 6.96
N GLY A 117 -6.09 9.27 5.68
CA GLY A 117 -6.84 10.26 4.91
C GLY A 117 -8.25 10.52 5.45
N VAL A 118 -9.01 9.47 5.83
CA VAL A 118 -10.37 9.65 6.38
C VAL A 118 -10.36 10.47 7.68
N PRO A 119 -9.57 10.14 8.72
CA PRO A 119 -9.51 10.96 9.93
C PRO A 119 -9.02 12.39 9.71
N MET A 120 -8.21 12.63 8.66
CA MET A 120 -7.75 13.98 8.30
C MET A 120 -8.82 14.80 7.59
N VAL A 121 -9.52 14.20 6.63
CA VAL A 121 -10.47 14.90 5.75
C VAL A 121 -11.85 15.05 6.40
N LYS A 122 -12.27 14.09 7.24
CA LYS A 122 -13.57 14.12 7.94
C LYS A 122 -13.82 15.41 8.75
N PRO A 123 -12.87 15.91 9.59
CA PRO A 123 -13.07 17.17 10.29
C PRO A 123 -13.00 18.41 9.39
N MET A 124 -12.36 18.33 8.21
CA MET A 124 -12.21 19.46 7.27
C MET A 124 -13.41 19.63 6.35
N TYR A 125 -13.96 18.53 5.82
CA TYR A 125 -14.98 18.53 4.75
C TYR A 125 -16.19 17.64 5.06
N GLY A 126 -16.28 17.09 6.27
CA GLY A 126 -17.43 16.29 6.71
C GLY A 126 -17.61 14.98 5.93
N PRO A 127 -18.86 14.50 5.79
CA PRO A 127 -19.18 13.24 5.10
C PRO A 127 -18.75 13.22 3.63
N LEU A 128 -18.90 14.34 2.92
CA LEU A 128 -18.50 14.46 1.51
C LEU A 128 -17.03 14.09 1.31
N GLY A 129 -16.16 14.59 2.18
CA GLY A 129 -14.74 14.27 2.12
C GLY A 129 -14.44 12.80 2.42
N VAL A 130 -15.19 12.17 3.34
CA VAL A 130 -15.06 10.73 3.62
C VAL A 130 -15.45 9.93 2.37
N ASP A 131 -16.60 10.21 1.77
CA ASP A 131 -17.09 9.47 0.61
C ASP A 131 -16.09 9.53 -0.55
N LEU A 132 -15.54 10.71 -0.86
CA LEU A 132 -14.53 10.87 -1.92
C LEU A 132 -13.26 10.06 -1.64
N VAL A 133 -12.74 10.12 -0.40
CA VAL A 133 -11.53 9.37 -0.02
C VAL A 133 -11.76 7.87 -0.14
N VAL A 134 -12.92 7.37 0.30
CA VAL A 134 -13.23 5.94 0.19
C VAL A 134 -13.41 5.54 -1.29
N GLN A 135 -14.13 6.33 -2.09
CA GLN A 135 -14.30 6.08 -3.53
C GLN A 135 -12.95 5.94 -4.26
N SER A 136 -12.03 6.88 -4.06
CA SER A 136 -10.69 6.80 -4.64
C SER A 136 -9.90 5.59 -4.09
N SER A 137 -10.05 5.24 -2.81
CA SER A 137 -9.38 4.07 -2.23
C SER A 137 -9.83 2.73 -2.85
N VAL A 138 -11.12 2.61 -3.20
CA VAL A 138 -11.68 1.41 -3.87
C VAL A 138 -11.10 1.29 -5.27
N VAL A 139 -11.12 2.39 -6.04
CA VAL A 139 -10.51 2.46 -7.38
C VAL A 139 -9.01 2.16 -7.30
N GLN A 140 -8.31 2.68 -6.29
CA GLN A 140 -6.90 2.38 -6.02
C GLN A 140 -6.63 0.90 -5.78
N ALA A 141 -7.43 0.26 -4.93
CA ALA A 141 -7.24 -1.14 -4.55
C ALA A 141 -7.57 -2.12 -5.68
N ILE A 142 -8.58 -1.82 -6.51
CA ILE A 142 -9.05 -2.73 -7.56
C ILE A 142 -8.32 -2.50 -8.88
N ILE A 143 -8.18 -1.24 -9.33
CA ILE A 143 -7.64 -0.94 -10.66
C ILE A 143 -6.14 -0.67 -10.57
N TRP A 144 -5.74 0.34 -9.79
CA TRP A 144 -4.36 0.83 -9.80
C TRP A 144 -3.37 -0.16 -9.19
N LEU A 145 -3.79 -0.87 -8.14
CA LEU A 145 -2.96 -1.92 -7.54
C LEU A 145 -2.75 -3.11 -8.48
N THR A 146 -3.80 -3.52 -9.21
CA THR A 146 -3.71 -4.58 -10.23
C THR A 146 -2.74 -4.20 -11.33
N LEU A 147 -2.82 -2.96 -11.83
CA LEU A 147 -1.91 -2.46 -12.85
C LEU A 147 -0.46 -2.42 -12.34
N LEU A 148 -0.24 -1.97 -11.10
CA LEU A 148 1.08 -1.96 -10.49
C LEU A 148 1.65 -3.37 -10.33
N LEU A 149 0.86 -4.30 -9.79
CA LEU A 149 1.25 -5.71 -9.65
C LEU A 149 1.58 -6.34 -11.00
N PHE A 150 0.77 -6.05 -12.03
CA PHE A 150 1.05 -6.50 -13.38
C PHE A 150 2.41 -6.01 -13.88
N ILE A 151 2.72 -4.72 -13.70
CA ILE A 151 4.00 -4.14 -14.12
C ILE A 151 5.17 -4.74 -13.32
N LEU A 152 5.00 -4.97 -12.02
CA LEU A 152 6.02 -5.57 -11.15
C LEU A 152 6.31 -7.03 -11.54
N GLU A 153 5.27 -7.82 -11.81
CA GLU A 153 5.41 -9.21 -12.24
C GLU A 153 6.00 -9.30 -13.65
N PHE A 154 5.57 -8.42 -14.55
CA PHE A 154 6.17 -8.29 -15.88
C PHE A 154 7.66 -7.93 -15.80
N ARG A 155 8.06 -7.06 -14.86
CA ARG A 155 9.47 -6.74 -14.61
C ARG A 155 10.23 -7.96 -14.10
N ARG A 156 9.70 -8.67 -13.10
CA ARG A 156 10.34 -9.85 -12.50
C ARG A 156 10.62 -10.92 -13.57
N THR A 157 9.60 -11.28 -14.34
CA THR A 157 9.73 -12.28 -15.42
C THR A 157 10.73 -11.87 -16.51
N ARG A 158 10.84 -10.58 -16.83
CA ARG A 158 11.85 -10.07 -17.78
C ARG A 158 13.27 -10.20 -17.24
N ILE A 159 13.49 -9.97 -15.95
CA ILE A 159 14.80 -10.10 -15.29
C ILE A 159 15.22 -11.58 -15.21
N GLU A 160 14.29 -12.46 -14.84
CA GLU A 160 14.52 -13.91 -14.75
C GLU A 160 14.80 -14.54 -16.13
N GLY A 161 14.10 -14.09 -17.17
CA GLY A 161 14.35 -14.49 -18.56
C GLY A 161 15.73 -14.04 -19.08
N MET A 162 16.29 -12.94 -18.57
CA MET A 162 17.65 -12.51 -18.90
C MET A 162 18.72 -13.32 -18.15
N THR A 163 18.46 -13.71 -16.90
CA THR A 163 19.42 -14.42 -16.05
C THR A 163 19.62 -15.88 -16.49
N THR A 164 18.58 -16.50 -17.04
CA THR A 164 18.63 -17.88 -17.59
C THR A 164 19.38 -18.00 -18.92
N THR A 165 19.76 -16.88 -19.56
CA THR A 165 20.53 -16.88 -20.82
C THR A 165 22.05 -16.92 -20.59
N PHE A 166 22.54 -16.64 -19.37
CA PHE A 166 23.99 -16.51 -19.07
C PHE A 166 24.62 -17.66 -18.28
N GLN A 167 23.88 -18.73 -17.97
CA GLN A 167 24.47 -19.92 -17.35
C GLN A 167 24.71 -21.00 -18.42
N PRO A 168 25.97 -21.37 -18.73
CA PRO A 168 26.22 -22.57 -19.53
C PRO A 168 25.68 -23.77 -18.76
N LYS A 169 24.82 -24.56 -19.40
CA LYS A 169 24.24 -25.78 -18.84
C LYS A 169 25.34 -26.80 -18.50
N SER A 170 25.91 -26.76 -17.30
CA SER A 170 26.53 -27.93 -16.67
C SER A 170 25.62 -28.42 -15.55
N LYS A 171 24.88 -29.49 -15.83
CA LYS A 171 24.11 -30.23 -14.83
C LYS A 171 25.06 -30.73 -13.72
N PRO A 172 24.85 -30.45 -12.43
CA PRO A 172 25.38 -31.30 -11.38
C PRO A 172 24.42 -32.48 -11.19
N LYS A 173 24.92 -33.71 -11.37
CA LYS A 173 24.23 -34.92 -10.87
C LYS A 173 24.17 -34.83 -9.33
N PRO A 174 23.10 -35.31 -8.66
CA PRO A 174 23.11 -35.42 -7.22
C PRO A 174 24.13 -36.48 -6.80
N ILE A 175 25.18 -36.06 -6.10
CA ILE A 175 26.06 -36.97 -5.36
C ILE A 175 25.38 -37.22 -4.03
N ILE A 176 24.83 -38.42 -3.87
CA ILE A 176 24.37 -38.93 -2.57
C ILE A 176 25.64 -39.27 -1.78
N VAL A 177 25.99 -38.45 -0.80
CA VAL A 177 27.00 -38.81 0.21
C VAL A 177 26.27 -39.50 1.36
N ILE A 178 26.23 -40.82 1.35
CA ILE A 178 25.85 -41.61 2.53
C ILE A 178 27.07 -41.63 3.45
N ASN A 179 27.03 -40.90 4.57
CA ASN A 179 28.06 -40.99 5.59
C ASN A 179 27.61 -41.99 6.67
N ASN A 180 27.98 -43.26 6.50
CA ASN A 180 27.86 -44.28 7.53
C ASN A 180 29.18 -44.35 8.31
N ASN A 181 29.19 -43.87 9.55
CA ASN A 181 30.20 -44.25 10.57
C ASN A 181 29.60 -44.12 11.99
N ASN A 182 28.98 -45.22 12.41
CA ASN A 182 28.94 -45.88 13.73
C ASN A 182 29.14 -45.15 15.08
N LEU A 183 28.22 -45.53 15.98
CA LEU A 183 28.34 -45.88 17.42
C LEU A 183 28.68 -44.80 18.47
N GLY A 184 27.70 -44.58 19.37
CA GLY A 184 27.93 -44.62 20.83
C GLY A 184 27.85 -43.30 21.60
N GLY A 185 26.81 -43.17 22.44
CA GLY A 185 26.92 -42.56 23.77
C GLY A 185 26.76 -41.04 23.92
N GLY A 186 25.63 -40.63 24.50
CA GLY A 186 25.54 -39.64 25.58
C GLY A 186 25.81 -38.15 25.29
N GLY A 187 24.83 -37.30 25.64
CA GLY A 187 25.04 -35.88 25.97
C GLY A 187 24.52 -34.91 24.91
N GLY A 188 23.59 -34.03 25.30
CA GLY A 188 22.77 -33.22 24.40
C GLY A 188 23.47 -32.06 23.69
N LYS A 189 22.74 -31.50 22.71
CA LYS A 189 22.72 -30.10 22.25
C LYS A 189 21.74 -29.96 21.09
N ASP A 190 20.76 -29.08 21.29
CA ASP A 190 20.18 -28.10 20.36
C ASP A 190 19.96 -28.55 18.90
N VAL A 191 18.72 -28.90 18.59
CA VAL A 191 18.22 -29.03 17.21
C VAL A 191 17.32 -27.83 16.93
N GLU A 192 17.86 -26.85 16.22
CA GLU A 192 17.10 -25.74 15.63
C GLU A 192 16.24 -26.27 14.49
N VAL A 193 14.93 -26.29 14.69
CA VAL A 193 13.93 -26.52 13.64
C VAL A 193 13.63 -25.19 12.99
N ALA A 194 14.32 -24.88 11.89
CA ALA A 194 13.99 -23.75 11.04
C ALA A 194 12.76 -24.09 10.19
N THR A 195 11.58 -23.69 10.67
CA THR A 195 10.30 -23.82 9.97
C THR A 195 10.21 -22.75 8.87
N ASN A 196 10.68 -23.07 7.67
CA ASN A 196 10.41 -22.26 6.48
C ASN A 196 8.93 -22.42 6.08
N LEU A 197 8.08 -21.49 6.53
CA LEU A 197 6.71 -21.35 6.01
C LEU A 197 6.72 -20.37 4.82
N ASN A 198 7.24 -20.84 3.69
CA ASN A 198 6.85 -20.36 2.37
C ASN A 198 6.07 -21.50 1.71
N GLU A 199 4.78 -21.61 2.01
CA GLU A 199 3.88 -22.38 1.15
C GLU A 199 3.69 -21.60 -0.15
N GLU A 200 4.64 -21.76 -1.07
CA GLU A 200 4.36 -21.60 -2.48
C GLU A 200 3.35 -22.68 -2.87
N PHE A 201 2.15 -22.25 -3.27
CA PHE A 201 1.22 -23.10 -3.99
C PHE A 201 1.84 -23.39 -5.37
N ILE A 202 2.74 -24.38 -5.42
CA ILE A 202 3.32 -24.89 -6.66
C ILE A 202 2.20 -25.65 -7.38
N LEU A 203 1.61 -25.01 -8.40
CA LEU A 203 0.93 -25.75 -9.46
C LEU A 203 2.00 -26.53 -10.23
N GLU A 204 2.27 -27.77 -9.82
CA GLU A 204 2.98 -28.72 -10.66
C GLU A 204 2.16 -28.94 -11.93
N ASP A 205 2.69 -28.52 -13.07
CA ASP A 205 2.20 -28.98 -14.38
C ASP A 205 3.37 -29.59 -15.12
N ASN A 206 3.35 -30.93 -15.16
CA ASN A 206 4.27 -31.75 -15.90
C ASN A 206 3.99 -31.58 -17.40
N ASN A 207 4.69 -30.66 -18.05
CA ASN A 207 4.91 -30.81 -19.48
C ASN A 207 6.28 -30.26 -19.89
N SER A 208 7.17 -31.20 -20.17
CA SER A 208 8.42 -30.97 -20.86
C SER A 208 8.14 -30.55 -22.29
N ASP A 209 8.24 -29.26 -22.58
CA ASP A 209 8.58 -28.83 -23.94
C ASP A 209 9.49 -27.61 -23.90
N SER A 210 10.70 -27.83 -24.40
CA SER A 210 11.74 -26.86 -24.60
C SER A 210 11.35 -25.89 -25.72
N ALA A 211 10.87 -24.71 -25.37
CA ALA A 211 10.82 -23.55 -26.26
C ALA A 211 11.02 -22.27 -25.45
N SER A 212 12.00 -21.46 -25.84
CA SER A 212 12.20 -20.11 -25.30
C SER A 212 10.88 -19.33 -25.38
N SER A 213 10.30 -18.89 -24.27
CA SER A 213 9.20 -17.91 -24.37
C SER A 213 8.90 -17.23 -23.05
N ARG A 214 8.70 -15.91 -23.15
CA ARG A 214 7.99 -15.08 -22.17
C ARG A 214 6.78 -15.86 -21.66
N LEU A 215 6.49 -15.85 -20.35
CA LEU A 215 5.26 -16.47 -19.84
C LEU A 215 4.08 -15.98 -20.70
N PRO A 216 3.20 -16.87 -21.16
CA PRO A 216 2.02 -16.46 -21.91
C PRO A 216 1.23 -15.45 -21.07
N PHE A 217 0.75 -14.38 -21.70
CA PHE A 217 0.06 -13.26 -21.01
C PHE A 217 -1.03 -13.75 -20.06
N CYS A 218 -1.75 -14.83 -20.41
CA CYS A 218 -2.75 -15.45 -19.54
C CYS A 218 -2.16 -16.03 -18.23
N LYS A 219 -0.97 -16.64 -18.25
CA LYS A 219 -0.31 -17.13 -17.03
C LYS A 219 0.12 -15.96 -16.15
N LEU A 220 0.67 -14.89 -16.75
CA LEU A 220 1.03 -13.66 -16.04
C LEU A 220 -0.21 -13.02 -15.39
N MET A 221 -1.29 -12.84 -16.17
CA MET A 221 -2.56 -12.30 -15.66
C MET A 221 -3.16 -13.17 -14.56
N LYS A 222 -3.10 -14.51 -14.69
CA LYS A 222 -3.56 -15.43 -13.63
C LYS A 222 -2.77 -15.24 -12.34
N HIS A 223 -1.46 -15.09 -12.42
CA HIS A 223 -0.61 -14.87 -11.24
C HIS A 223 -0.91 -13.52 -10.58
N VAL A 224 -1.03 -12.46 -11.38
CA VAL A 224 -1.38 -11.11 -10.90
C VAL A 224 -2.75 -11.10 -10.22
N TRP A 225 -3.75 -11.75 -10.83
CA TRP A 225 -5.09 -11.84 -10.25
C TRP A 225 -5.09 -12.63 -8.94
N LEU A 226 -4.34 -13.73 -8.87
CA LEU A 226 -4.19 -14.49 -7.63
C LEU A 226 -3.55 -13.65 -6.53
N LYS A 227 -2.47 -12.92 -6.83
CA LYS A 227 -1.80 -12.00 -5.89
C LYS A 227 -2.72 -10.87 -5.43
N LEU A 228 -3.57 -10.36 -6.32
CA LEU A 228 -4.58 -9.36 -6.00
C LEU A 228 -5.65 -9.91 -5.07
N VAL A 229 -6.22 -11.09 -5.38
CA VAL A 229 -7.25 -11.72 -4.54
C VAL A 229 -6.70 -12.11 -3.16
N MET A 230 -5.43 -12.48 -3.09
CA MET A 230 -4.74 -12.74 -1.82
C MET A 230 -4.36 -11.46 -1.07
N ASN A 231 -4.47 -10.28 -1.68
CA ASN A 231 -4.22 -9.01 -0.98
C ASN A 231 -5.40 -8.70 -0.04
N PRO A 232 -5.15 -8.55 1.28
CA PRO A 232 -6.21 -8.31 2.23
C PRO A 232 -7.04 -7.05 2.02
N ASN A 233 -6.41 -5.98 1.56
CA ASN A 233 -7.11 -4.73 1.25
C ASN A 233 -7.97 -4.89 0.00
N SER A 234 -7.51 -5.65 -1.00
CA SER A 234 -8.23 -5.84 -2.26
C SER A 234 -9.49 -6.69 -2.07
N TYR A 235 -9.43 -7.83 -1.36
CA TYR A 235 -10.65 -8.60 -1.12
C TYR A 235 -11.62 -7.86 -0.19
N GLY A 236 -11.13 -7.12 0.79
CA GLY A 236 -11.97 -6.26 1.64
C GLY A 236 -12.76 -5.24 0.82
N CYS A 237 -12.09 -4.55 -0.11
CA CYS A 237 -12.75 -3.63 -1.05
C CYS A 237 -13.74 -4.35 -1.97
N VAL A 238 -13.38 -5.50 -2.55
CA VAL A 238 -14.23 -6.23 -3.50
C VAL A 238 -15.50 -6.76 -2.82
N ILE A 239 -15.38 -7.32 -1.63
CA ILE A 239 -16.54 -7.80 -0.86
C ILE A 239 -17.39 -6.60 -0.41
N GLY A 240 -16.75 -5.52 0.05
CA GLY A 240 -17.43 -4.29 0.47
C GLY A 240 -18.22 -3.63 -0.65
N ILE A 241 -17.62 -3.46 -1.84
CA ILE A 241 -18.31 -2.83 -2.96
C ILE A 241 -19.42 -3.73 -3.51
N SER A 242 -19.21 -5.05 -3.52
CA SER A 242 -20.24 -6.02 -3.92
C SER A 242 -21.45 -5.94 -2.99
N TRP A 243 -21.22 -5.86 -1.67
CA TRP A 243 -22.27 -5.64 -0.69
C TRP A 243 -22.96 -4.28 -0.90
N ALA A 244 -22.20 -3.20 -1.10
CA ALA A 244 -22.75 -1.87 -1.35
C ALA A 244 -23.67 -1.85 -2.59
N PHE A 245 -23.29 -2.53 -3.68
CA PHE A 245 -24.16 -2.67 -4.86
C PHE A 245 -25.46 -3.40 -4.54
N ILE A 246 -25.38 -4.51 -3.80
CA ILE A 246 -26.56 -5.32 -3.42
C ILE A 246 -27.47 -4.52 -2.48
N SER A 247 -26.89 -3.94 -1.43
CA SER A 247 -27.61 -3.16 -0.42
C SER A 247 -28.33 -1.97 -1.05
N ASN A 248 -27.67 -1.17 -1.88
CA ASN A 248 -28.30 -0.01 -2.52
C ASN A 248 -29.29 -0.39 -3.63
N ARG A 249 -29.06 -1.51 -4.35
CA ARG A 249 -29.97 -1.95 -5.41
C ARG A 249 -31.30 -2.47 -4.85
N TRP A 250 -31.24 -3.21 -3.74
CA TRP A 250 -32.41 -3.84 -3.11
C TRP A 250 -32.89 -3.13 -1.84
N ASN A 251 -32.28 -2.00 -1.46
CA ASN A 251 -32.51 -1.29 -0.19
C ASN A 251 -32.44 -2.24 1.02
N LEU A 252 -31.43 -3.11 1.03
CA LEU A 252 -31.21 -4.07 2.11
C LEU A 252 -30.31 -3.43 3.17
N GLU A 253 -30.81 -3.32 4.39
CA GLU A 253 -29.98 -2.98 5.55
C GLU A 253 -29.20 -4.21 6.02
N MET A 254 -27.94 -4.02 6.42
CA MET A 254 -27.12 -5.10 6.94
C MET A 254 -27.68 -5.59 8.28
N PRO A 255 -27.84 -6.91 8.50
CA PRO A 255 -28.32 -7.41 9.78
C PRO A 255 -27.46 -6.92 10.94
N SER A 256 -28.09 -6.46 12.01
CA SER A 256 -27.42 -5.84 13.17
C SER A 256 -26.32 -6.72 13.80
N MET A 257 -26.48 -8.04 13.76
CA MET A 257 -25.48 -8.99 14.24
C MET A 257 -24.20 -8.96 13.40
N VAL A 258 -24.33 -8.83 12.07
CA VAL A 258 -23.20 -8.78 11.13
C VAL A 258 -22.53 -7.42 11.22
N ASP A 259 -23.32 -6.35 11.17
CA ASP A 259 -22.83 -4.97 11.31
C ASP A 259 -22.09 -4.74 12.63
N GLY A 260 -22.70 -5.14 13.76
CA GLY A 260 -22.05 -5.05 15.07
C GLY A 260 -20.74 -5.83 15.16
N SER A 261 -20.67 -7.01 14.56
CA SER A 261 -19.44 -7.83 14.52
C SER A 261 -18.33 -7.14 13.72
N ILE A 262 -18.67 -6.57 12.56
CA ILE A 262 -17.73 -5.84 11.70
C ILE A 262 -17.25 -4.58 12.42
N GLN A 263 -18.15 -3.80 13.00
CA GLN A 263 -17.81 -2.55 13.69
C GLN A 263 -16.85 -2.76 14.86
N ILE A 264 -16.99 -3.84 15.64
CA ILE A 264 -16.06 -4.14 16.75
C ILE A 264 -14.63 -4.30 16.21
N MET A 265 -14.47 -5.08 15.14
CA MET A 265 -13.15 -5.39 14.59
C MET A 265 -12.56 -4.23 13.78
N SER A 266 -13.40 -3.51 13.03
CA SER A 266 -12.99 -2.37 12.22
C SER A 266 -12.64 -1.13 13.06
N LYS A 267 -13.35 -0.87 14.17
CA LYS A 267 -12.96 0.19 15.13
C LYS A 267 -11.57 -0.06 15.71
N ALA A 268 -11.18 -1.31 15.91
CA ALA A 268 -9.80 -1.65 16.27
C ALA A 268 -8.83 -1.41 15.10
N GLY A 269 -9.28 -1.59 13.86
CA GLY A 269 -8.49 -1.52 12.63
C GLY A 269 -7.65 -0.26 12.43
N MET A 270 -8.17 0.95 12.69
CA MET A 270 -7.35 2.17 12.57
C MET A 270 -6.19 2.18 13.56
N GLY A 271 -6.49 1.89 14.83
CA GLY A 271 -5.52 1.93 15.92
C GLY A 271 -4.46 0.84 15.76
N THR A 272 -4.89 -0.39 15.45
CA THR A 272 -3.96 -1.51 15.24
C THR A 272 -3.14 -1.36 13.97
N ALA A 273 -3.67 -0.75 12.90
CA ALA A 273 -2.92 -0.41 11.70
C ALA A 273 -1.83 0.63 11.98
N MET A 274 -2.15 1.68 12.75
CA MET A 274 -1.17 2.69 13.18
C MET A 274 -0.12 2.12 14.12
N PHE A 275 -0.53 1.26 15.05
CA PHE A 275 0.37 0.54 15.94
C PHE A 275 1.32 -0.38 15.15
N GLY A 276 0.80 -1.14 14.19
CA GLY A 276 1.58 -1.97 13.27
C GLY A 276 2.54 -1.14 12.41
N MET A 277 2.15 0.06 12.00
CA MET A 277 3.04 1.02 11.33
C MET A 277 4.18 1.49 12.26
N GLY A 278 3.89 1.69 13.55
CA GLY A 278 4.90 1.99 14.57
C GLY A 278 5.90 0.85 14.76
N ILE A 279 5.41 -0.39 14.85
CA ILE A 279 6.25 -1.60 14.87
C ILE A 279 7.12 -1.66 13.61
N PHE A 280 6.51 -1.45 12.44
CA PHE A 280 7.23 -1.44 11.16
C PHE A 280 8.39 -0.44 11.16
N MET A 281 8.16 0.77 11.68
CA MET A 281 9.17 1.81 11.83
C MET A 281 10.29 1.42 12.81
N ALA A 282 9.94 0.74 13.92
CA ALA A 282 10.93 0.30 14.91
C ALA A 282 11.80 -0.88 14.44
N LEU A 283 11.25 -1.72 13.55
CA LEU A 283 11.97 -2.86 12.98
C LEU A 283 12.97 -2.47 11.88
N GLN A 284 12.90 -1.24 11.34
CA GLN A 284 13.92 -0.77 10.40
C GLN A 284 15.24 -0.51 11.14
N GLU A 285 16.36 -1.00 10.59
CA GLU A 285 17.70 -0.77 11.18
C GLU A 285 18.09 0.71 11.16
N LYS A 286 17.63 1.45 10.16
CA LYS A 286 17.86 2.88 9.97
C LYS A 286 16.56 3.57 9.57
N LEU A 287 16.27 4.72 10.18
CA LEU A 287 15.13 5.56 9.78
C LEU A 287 15.36 6.21 8.41
N ILE A 288 16.63 6.50 8.05
CA ILE A 288 17.05 6.99 6.74
C ILE A 288 17.95 5.92 6.12
N ALA A 289 17.38 5.00 5.35
CA ALA A 289 18.15 3.94 4.72
C ALA A 289 18.84 4.43 3.43
N CYS A 290 18.17 5.26 2.63
CA CYS A 290 18.60 5.66 1.29
C CYS A 290 19.44 6.97 1.23
N GLY A 291 19.76 7.59 2.37
CA GLY A 291 20.45 8.88 2.44
C GLY A 291 19.55 10.11 2.21
N PRO A 292 20.04 11.33 2.51
CA PRO A 292 19.21 12.54 2.55
C PRO A 292 18.69 12.97 1.17
N SER A 293 19.50 12.84 0.12
CA SER A 293 19.10 13.26 -1.24
C SER A 293 17.92 12.46 -1.78
N LEU A 294 17.95 11.14 -1.62
CA LEU A 294 16.85 10.26 -2.04
C LEU A 294 15.62 10.39 -1.15
N THR A 295 15.80 10.73 0.13
CA THR A 295 14.70 11.04 1.05
C THR A 295 13.95 12.29 0.59
N VAL A 296 14.67 13.38 0.31
CA VAL A 296 14.08 14.62 -0.21
C VAL A 296 13.38 14.36 -1.55
N TYR A 297 14.00 13.57 -2.44
CA TYR A 297 13.36 13.17 -3.69
C TYR A 297 12.02 12.47 -3.47
N GLY A 298 11.96 11.48 -2.57
CA GLY A 298 10.72 10.76 -2.25
C GLY A 298 9.64 11.66 -1.66
N LEU A 299 10.02 12.56 -0.74
CA LEU A 299 9.10 13.52 -0.14
C LEU A 299 8.56 14.54 -1.14
N VAL A 300 9.42 15.05 -2.04
CA VAL A 300 9.01 15.98 -3.10
C VAL A 300 8.05 15.28 -4.07
N LEU A 301 8.34 14.05 -4.49
CA LEU A 301 7.41 13.30 -5.31
C LEU A 301 6.06 13.10 -4.61
N LYS A 302 6.11 12.76 -3.33
CA LYS A 302 4.92 12.43 -2.56
C LYS A 302 4.03 13.63 -2.26
N PHE A 303 4.62 14.70 -1.75
CA PHE A 303 3.89 15.85 -1.22
C PHE A 303 3.82 17.04 -2.18
N ILE A 304 4.55 17.02 -3.30
CA ILE A 304 4.51 18.09 -4.29
C ILE A 304 4.07 17.55 -5.64
N ALA A 305 4.78 16.57 -6.21
CA ALA A 305 4.50 16.09 -7.57
C ALA A 305 3.13 15.37 -7.67
N GLY A 306 2.81 14.50 -6.71
CA GLY A 306 1.49 13.84 -6.63
C GLY A 306 0.33 14.85 -6.53
N PRO A 307 0.31 15.74 -5.53
CA PRO A 307 -0.70 16.79 -5.40
C PRO A 307 -0.76 17.75 -6.61
N ALA A 308 0.38 18.10 -7.21
CA ALA A 308 0.40 18.95 -8.40
C ALA A 308 -0.23 18.26 -9.62
N ALA A 309 0.07 16.98 -9.84
CA ALA A 309 -0.56 16.19 -10.90
C ALA A 309 -2.07 16.06 -10.68
N MET A 310 -2.51 15.91 -9.43
CA MET A 310 -3.92 15.91 -9.08
C MET A 310 -4.57 17.27 -9.32
N ALA A 311 -3.93 18.37 -8.94
CA ALA A 311 -4.44 19.71 -9.15
C ALA A 311 -4.61 20.03 -10.65
N ILE A 312 -3.61 19.74 -11.48
CA ILE A 312 -3.68 19.90 -12.94
C ILE A 312 -4.84 19.07 -13.51
N SER A 313 -5.00 17.84 -13.03
CA SER A 313 -6.03 16.94 -13.51
C SER A 313 -7.42 17.37 -13.09
N ALA A 314 -7.56 17.82 -11.85
CA ALA A 314 -8.81 18.33 -11.30
C ALA A 314 -9.27 19.58 -12.06
N ILE A 315 -8.36 20.51 -12.39
CA ILE A 315 -8.67 21.68 -13.23
C ILE A 315 -9.11 21.25 -14.63
N ALA A 316 -8.39 20.31 -15.26
CA ALA A 316 -8.68 19.89 -16.62
C ALA A 316 -9.99 19.08 -16.75
N VAL A 317 -10.44 18.39 -15.70
CA VAL A 317 -11.78 17.76 -15.65
C VAL A 317 -12.89 18.77 -15.26
N GLY A 318 -12.53 19.93 -14.71
CA GLY A 318 -13.48 20.95 -14.27
C GLY A 318 -14.03 20.70 -12.85
N LEU A 319 -13.22 20.14 -11.95
CA LEU A 319 -13.58 20.05 -10.53
C LEU A 319 -13.49 21.44 -9.87
N HIS A 320 -14.47 21.74 -9.02
CA HIS A 320 -14.54 23.00 -8.28
C HIS A 320 -14.92 22.76 -6.81
N GLY A 321 -14.70 23.77 -5.96
CA GLY A 321 -15.12 23.78 -4.56
C GLY A 321 -14.47 22.66 -3.73
N ASP A 322 -15.23 22.09 -2.81
CA ASP A 322 -14.70 21.14 -1.83
C ASP A 322 -14.19 19.84 -2.46
N VAL A 323 -14.80 19.36 -3.55
CA VAL A 323 -14.33 18.16 -4.27
C VAL A 323 -12.92 18.37 -4.82
N PHE A 324 -12.64 19.56 -5.37
CA PHE A 324 -11.31 19.94 -5.86
C PHE A 324 -10.28 19.98 -4.71
N ARG A 325 -10.64 20.56 -3.57
CA ARG A 325 -9.72 20.68 -2.43
C ARG A 325 -9.45 19.33 -1.76
N VAL A 326 -10.47 18.49 -1.59
CA VAL A 326 -10.36 17.13 -1.06
C VAL A 326 -9.46 16.28 -1.96
N ALA A 327 -9.61 16.36 -3.28
CA ALA A 327 -8.74 15.69 -4.24
C ALA A 327 -7.25 15.96 -4.01
N ILE A 328 -6.87 17.23 -3.86
CA ILE A 328 -5.47 17.62 -3.67
C ILE A 328 -4.96 17.18 -2.29
N ILE A 329 -5.75 17.39 -1.23
CA ILE A 329 -5.38 16.98 0.14
C ILE A 329 -5.22 15.47 0.24
N GLN A 330 -6.10 14.70 -0.41
CA GLN A 330 -6.02 13.24 -0.45
C GLN A 330 -4.73 12.78 -1.15
N ALA A 331 -4.33 13.43 -2.25
CA ALA A 331 -3.08 13.11 -2.93
C ALA A 331 -1.84 13.35 -2.03
N ALA A 332 -1.94 14.29 -1.08
CA ALA A 332 -0.90 14.62 -0.11
C ALA A 332 -0.92 13.74 1.15
N VAL A 333 -1.84 12.77 1.29
CA VAL A 333 -1.88 11.81 2.41
C VAL A 333 -0.63 10.91 2.37
N PRO A 334 -0.04 10.51 3.50
CA PRO A 334 1.23 9.78 3.55
C PRO A 334 1.18 8.44 2.79
N GLN A 335 2.37 7.92 2.51
CA GLN A 335 2.56 6.71 1.71
C GLN A 335 1.99 5.45 2.41
N SER A 336 1.44 4.53 1.62
CA SER A 336 0.96 3.22 2.10
C SER A 336 2.12 2.25 2.43
N ILE A 337 1.98 1.48 3.52
CA ILE A 337 2.92 0.39 3.87
C ILE A 337 2.97 -0.67 2.77
N THR A 338 1.84 -0.93 2.10
CA THR A 338 1.75 -1.90 1.00
C THR A 338 2.73 -1.59 -0.11
N SER A 339 3.01 -0.31 -0.37
CA SER A 339 4.00 0.10 -1.36
C SER A 339 5.41 -0.39 -1.02
N PHE A 340 5.80 -0.30 0.27
CA PHE A 340 7.07 -0.85 0.76
C PHE A 340 7.10 -2.38 0.67
N ILE A 341 6.02 -3.06 1.07
CA ILE A 341 5.94 -4.53 1.03
C ILE A 341 6.22 -5.02 -0.38
N TYR A 342 5.58 -4.42 -1.39
CA TYR A 342 5.85 -4.76 -2.79
C TYR A 342 7.25 -4.36 -3.25
N ALA A 343 7.76 -3.20 -2.85
CA ALA A 343 9.14 -2.83 -3.16
C ALA A 343 10.16 -3.84 -2.58
N LYS A 344 9.92 -4.38 -1.39
CA LYS A 344 10.76 -5.41 -0.78
C LYS A 344 10.63 -6.74 -1.50
N GLU A 345 9.40 -7.18 -1.79
CA GLU A 345 9.12 -8.44 -2.49
C GLU A 345 9.71 -8.46 -3.92
N TYR A 346 9.65 -7.34 -4.64
CA TYR A 346 10.12 -7.20 -6.02
C TYR A 346 11.51 -6.57 -6.16
N GLY A 347 12.24 -6.36 -5.05
CA GLY A 347 13.59 -5.79 -5.05
C GLY A 347 13.66 -4.44 -5.78
N LEU A 348 12.73 -3.53 -5.47
CA LEU A 348 12.58 -2.23 -6.13
C LEU A 348 12.73 -1.08 -5.14
N HIS A 349 13.97 -0.69 -4.87
CA HIS A 349 14.33 0.42 -3.97
C HIS A 349 13.57 0.42 -2.62
N PRO A 350 13.54 -0.71 -1.88
CA PRO A 350 12.79 -0.82 -0.62
C PRO A 350 13.21 0.23 0.42
N GLU A 351 14.48 0.62 0.42
CA GLU A 351 15.03 1.66 1.32
C GLU A 351 14.42 3.06 1.08
N VAL A 352 14.11 3.39 -0.18
CA VAL A 352 13.49 4.68 -0.52
C VAL A 352 12.04 4.68 -0.07
N LEU A 353 11.31 3.59 -0.31
CA LEU A 353 9.90 3.51 0.09
C LEU A 353 9.72 3.38 1.60
N SER A 354 10.59 2.66 2.33
CA SER A 354 10.51 2.62 3.80
C SER A 354 10.71 4.01 4.39
N THR A 355 11.73 4.73 3.91
CA THR A 355 12.03 6.10 4.36
C THR A 355 10.86 7.04 4.02
N ALA A 356 10.27 6.91 2.83
CA ALA A 356 9.10 7.71 2.43
C ALA A 356 7.85 7.41 3.26
N VAL A 357 7.63 6.16 3.69
CA VAL A 357 6.54 5.81 4.63
C VAL A 357 6.80 6.47 5.99
N ILE A 358 8.00 6.31 6.56
CA ILE A 358 8.35 6.83 7.88
C ILE A 358 8.28 8.35 7.94
N PHE A 359 9.02 9.04 7.06
CA PHE A 359 9.02 10.50 7.04
C PHE A 359 7.70 11.06 6.50
N GLY A 360 7.04 10.33 5.60
CA GLY A 360 5.71 10.68 5.12
C GLY A 360 4.72 10.83 6.27
N MET A 361 4.73 9.89 7.23
CA MET A 361 3.87 10.00 8.41
C MET A 361 4.20 11.24 9.24
N ILE A 362 5.47 11.55 9.49
CA ILE A 362 5.84 12.71 10.31
C ILE A 362 5.47 14.04 9.62
N VAL A 363 5.71 14.12 8.31
CA VAL A 363 5.56 15.34 7.52
C VAL A 363 4.12 15.57 7.05
N SER A 364 3.28 14.53 7.00
CA SER A 364 1.94 14.64 6.41
C SER A 364 1.01 15.59 7.14
N LEU A 365 0.98 15.58 8.47
CA LEU A 365 0.09 16.45 9.23
C LEU A 365 0.35 17.95 8.94
N PRO A 366 1.58 18.49 9.10
CA PRO A 366 1.84 19.89 8.81
C PRO A 366 1.65 20.22 7.33
N VAL A 367 1.99 19.30 6.42
CA VAL A 367 1.79 19.51 4.98
C VAL A 367 0.31 19.58 4.63
N SER A 368 -0.53 18.70 5.14
CA SER A 368 -1.96 18.73 4.87
C SER A 368 -2.64 19.94 5.47
N VAL A 369 -2.23 20.41 6.66
CA VAL A 369 -2.71 21.68 7.22
C VAL A 369 -2.31 22.86 6.34
N ALA A 370 -1.07 22.87 5.83
CA ALA A 370 -0.61 23.89 4.90
C ALA A 370 -1.42 23.87 3.58
N TYR A 371 -1.66 22.69 3.01
CA TYR A 371 -2.52 22.54 1.83
C TYR A 371 -3.95 23.02 2.11
N TYR A 372 -4.52 22.67 3.25
CA TYR A 372 -5.86 23.09 3.64
C TYR A 372 -5.95 24.62 3.74
N ALA A 373 -4.95 25.26 4.38
CA ALA A 373 -4.86 26.71 4.46
C ALA A 373 -4.74 27.37 3.08
N VAL A 374 -3.83 26.89 2.23
CA VAL A 374 -3.58 27.47 0.89
C VAL A 374 -4.78 27.30 -0.04
N LEU A 375 -5.40 26.11 -0.05
CA LEU A 375 -6.51 25.80 -0.94
C LEU A 375 -7.81 26.52 -0.58
N GLU A 376 -7.98 27.00 0.67
CA GLU A 376 -9.09 27.88 1.02
C GLU A 376 -8.97 29.28 0.38
N PHE A 377 -7.75 29.76 0.15
CA PHE A 377 -7.53 31.06 -0.51
C PHE A 377 -7.77 30.99 -2.02
N ILE A 378 -7.65 29.80 -2.60
CA ILE A 378 -7.92 29.54 -4.01
C ILE A 378 -9.42 29.23 -4.11
N HIS A 379 -10.19 30.22 -4.59
CA HIS A 379 -11.66 30.19 -4.66
C HIS A 379 -12.17 29.04 -5.50
#